data_AF-A0A9P5XED7-F1
#
_entry.id   AF-A0A9P5XED7-F1
#
_cell.length_a   1.000
_cell.length_b   1.000
_cell.length_c   1.000
_cell.angle_alpha   90.00
_cell.angle_beta   90.00
_cell.angle_gamma   90.00
#
_symmetry.space_group_name_H-M   'P 1'
#
loop_
_entity.id
_entity.type
_entity.pdbx_description
1 polymer ?
#
loop_
_entity_poly.entity_id
_entity_poly.type
_entity_poly.pdbx_seq_one_letter_code
_entity_poly.pdbx_strand_id
1 'polypeptide(L)'
;MPHKKAKRSVREEQQKKQGSNLAPGKESISNEAMPKSAARILNAFQVREDYKKKRKLEQDGSDTKTRDKRRKTNDQQLKIKSGESIQHFYRRVEDDMRSVVRTAVQTSKAVERKARNAELEAKRGNEAQKGIGSQTSKSKANKEPRAQPPPPPSDARKDPKTYKDVERPKEFAALSTSAPRRLNDIAQAPPELKKAPRITARLGAVGRREGILSMVQKSMMEQEREKAIAHYRMLKATRLQTAEG
;
A
#
# COMPACT_ATOMS: atom_id res chain seq x y z
N MET A 1 -7.93 46.00 21.50
CA MET A 1 -7.98 44.75 20.70
C MET A 1 -9.41 44.50 20.17
N PRO A 2 -9.73 45.03 18.97
CA PRO A 2 -11.08 45.01 18.39
C PRO A 2 -11.65 43.59 18.16
N HIS A 3 -10.79 42.61 17.89
CA HIS A 3 -11.21 41.26 17.51
C HIS A 3 -11.75 40.38 18.65
N LYS A 4 -11.50 40.72 19.93
CA LYS A 4 -12.05 39.96 21.07
C LYS A 4 -13.53 40.27 21.33
N LYS A 5 -13.98 41.51 21.04
CA LYS A 5 -15.37 41.94 21.25
C LYS A 5 -16.33 41.28 20.26
N ALA A 6 -15.92 41.16 18.99
CA ALA A 6 -16.73 40.52 17.94
C ALA A 6 -17.00 39.02 18.18
N LYS A 7 -16.02 38.25 18.70
CA LYS A 7 -16.25 36.83 19.03
C LYS A 7 -17.17 36.65 20.24
N ARG A 8 -17.11 37.59 21.20
CA ARG A 8 -17.95 37.59 22.38
C ARG A 8 -19.40 37.91 22.03
N SER A 9 -19.65 38.91 21.19
CA SER A 9 -21.01 39.26 20.75
C SER A 9 -21.70 38.11 20.03
N VAL A 10 -21.00 37.44 19.11
CA VAL A 10 -21.56 36.27 18.39
C VAL A 10 -21.86 35.12 19.36
N ARG A 11 -20.99 34.87 20.35
CA ARG A 11 -21.23 33.82 21.34
C ARG A 11 -22.41 34.15 22.26
N GLU A 12 -22.53 35.40 22.71
CA GLU A 12 -23.65 35.85 23.53
C GLU A 12 -24.97 35.84 22.75
N GLU A 13 -24.94 36.17 21.45
CA GLU A 13 -26.12 36.07 20.57
C GLU A 13 -26.54 34.61 20.36
N GLN A 14 -25.59 33.70 20.14
CA GLN A 14 -25.86 32.27 20.04
C GLN A 14 -26.40 31.70 21.36
N GLN A 15 -25.82 32.10 22.50
CA GLN A 15 -26.26 31.67 23.82
C GLN A 15 -27.66 32.20 24.15
N LYS A 16 -28.00 33.44 23.74
CA LYS A 16 -29.36 33.99 23.84
C LYS A 16 -30.35 33.23 22.97
N LYS A 17 -29.97 32.85 21.74
CA LYS A 17 -30.81 32.05 20.83
C LYS A 17 -31.03 30.61 21.32
N GLN A 18 -30.03 30.03 21.98
CA GLN A 18 -30.07 28.64 22.47
C GLN A 18 -30.65 28.52 23.89
N GLY A 19 -30.72 29.62 24.65
CA GLY A 19 -31.16 29.63 26.04
C GLY A 19 -30.09 29.14 27.02
N SER A 20 -30.21 29.51 28.29
CA SER A 20 -29.21 29.17 29.33
C SER A 20 -29.45 27.81 29.99
N ASN A 21 -30.50 27.07 29.60
CA ASN A 21 -30.88 25.84 30.27
C ASN A 21 -31.56 24.87 29.30
N LEU A 22 -30.76 24.06 28.60
CA LEU A 22 -31.21 22.97 27.72
C LEU A 22 -31.46 21.70 28.53
N ALA A 23 -32.29 21.78 29.57
CA ALA A 23 -32.81 20.55 30.17
C ALA A 23 -33.83 19.96 29.18
N PRO A 24 -33.74 18.66 28.83
CA PRO A 24 -34.72 18.04 27.93
C PRO A 24 -36.12 18.13 28.56
N GLY A 25 -37.02 18.85 27.88
CA GLY A 25 -38.42 18.95 28.27
C GLY A 25 -39.19 17.65 28.00
N LYS A 26 -40.38 17.48 28.55
CA LYS A 26 -41.18 16.25 28.40
C LYS A 26 -41.60 15.93 26.95
N GLU A 27 -41.59 16.92 26.06
CA GLU A 27 -41.83 16.77 24.61
C GLU A 27 -40.53 16.77 23.79
N SER A 28 -39.37 16.54 24.42
CA SER A 28 -38.10 16.63 23.72
C SER A 28 -37.91 15.53 22.69
N ILE A 29 -38.44 14.32 22.92
CA ILE A 29 -38.23 13.17 22.04
C ILE A 29 -38.85 13.38 20.63
N SER A 30 -39.96 14.11 20.51
CA SER A 30 -40.63 14.37 19.22
C SER A 30 -40.07 15.57 18.47
N ASN A 31 -39.51 16.56 19.18
CA ASN A 31 -38.99 17.80 18.61
C ASN A 31 -37.45 17.87 18.56
N GLU A 32 -36.76 16.86 19.10
CA GLU A 32 -35.30 16.77 19.05
C GLU A 32 -34.82 16.51 17.62
N ALA A 33 -33.81 17.29 17.22
CA ALA A 33 -33.07 17.00 16.00
C ALA A 33 -32.51 15.57 16.10
N MET A 34 -32.79 14.74 15.08
CA MET A 34 -32.37 13.34 15.09
C MET A 34 -30.88 13.22 15.45
N PRO A 35 -30.51 12.28 16.34
CA PRO A 35 -29.13 12.13 16.75
C PRO A 35 -28.27 11.82 15.53
N LYS A 36 -27.06 12.38 15.48
CA LYS A 36 -26.14 12.28 14.33
C LYS A 36 -25.90 10.84 13.87
N SER A 37 -25.91 9.89 14.81
CA SER A 37 -25.82 8.45 14.54
C SER A 37 -27.02 7.95 13.73
N ALA A 38 -28.25 8.22 14.17
CA ALA A 38 -29.48 7.85 13.45
C ALA A 38 -29.59 8.58 12.10
N ALA A 39 -29.27 9.87 12.05
CA ALA A 39 -29.25 10.63 10.81
C ALA A 39 -28.27 10.05 9.78
N ARG A 40 -27.10 9.55 10.21
CA ARG A 40 -26.13 8.87 9.32
C ARG A 40 -26.65 7.53 8.79
N ILE A 41 -27.45 6.81 9.58
CA ILE A 41 -28.03 5.52 9.19
C ILE A 41 -29.18 5.74 8.21
N LEU A 42 -30.10 6.66 8.51
CA LEU A 42 -31.23 6.98 7.65
C LEU A 42 -30.78 7.60 6.31
N ASN A 43 -29.78 8.48 6.34
CA ASN A 43 -29.20 9.09 5.14
C ASN A 43 -28.04 8.27 4.54
N ALA A 44 -27.90 6.98 4.87
CA ALA A 44 -26.74 6.18 4.48
C ALA A 44 -26.52 6.13 2.96
N PHE A 45 -27.60 6.13 2.17
CA PHE A 45 -27.52 6.17 0.70
C PHE A 45 -26.87 7.47 0.20
N GLN A 46 -27.35 8.62 0.69
CA GLN A 46 -26.82 9.93 0.32
C GLN A 46 -25.36 10.08 0.77
N VAL A 47 -25.03 9.66 2.00
CA VAL A 47 -23.65 9.68 2.53
C VAL A 47 -22.71 8.83 1.66
N ARG A 48 -23.16 7.66 1.17
CA ARG A 48 -22.38 6.82 0.27
C ARG A 48 -22.20 7.46 -1.10
N GLU A 49 -23.24 8.05 -1.67
CA GLU A 49 -23.16 8.74 -2.96
C GLU A 49 -22.27 9.98 -2.88
N ASP A 50 -22.38 10.77 -1.82
CA ASP A 50 -21.51 11.91 -1.58
C ASP A 50 -20.05 11.49 -1.37
N TYR A 51 -19.82 10.37 -0.66
CA TYR A 51 -18.48 9.81 -0.51
C TYR A 51 -17.90 9.34 -1.85
N LYS A 52 -18.70 8.64 -2.68
CA LYS A 52 -18.28 8.24 -4.02
C LYS A 52 -17.98 9.46 -4.90
N LYS A 53 -18.83 10.49 -4.87
CA LYS A 53 -18.62 11.74 -5.62
C LYS A 53 -17.35 12.46 -5.17
N LYS A 54 -17.15 12.62 -3.86
CA LYS A 54 -15.92 13.21 -3.31
C LYS A 54 -14.68 12.43 -3.69
N ARG A 55 -14.73 11.09 -3.59
CA ARG A 55 -13.61 10.22 -3.97
C ARG A 55 -13.31 10.28 -5.47
N LYS A 56 -14.32 10.32 -6.33
CA LYS A 56 -14.15 10.53 -7.78
C LYS A 56 -13.57 11.92 -8.07
N LEU A 57 -14.05 12.97 -7.39
CA LEU A 57 -13.53 14.33 -7.54
C LEU A 57 -12.08 14.48 -7.04
N GLU A 58 -11.73 13.75 -5.98
CA GLU A 58 -10.36 13.69 -5.44
C GLU A 58 -9.43 12.91 -6.36
N GLN A 59 -9.94 11.84 -6.98
CA GLN A 59 -9.23 11.02 -7.96
C GLN A 59 -9.05 11.74 -9.31
N ASP A 60 -10.02 12.54 -9.74
CA ASP A 60 -10.02 13.23 -11.04
C ASP A 60 -9.63 14.72 -10.97
N GLY A 61 -9.58 15.39 -9.81
CA GLY A 61 -9.29 16.83 -9.85
C GLY A 61 -9.32 17.69 -8.58
N SER A 62 -8.90 17.24 -7.40
CA SER A 62 -8.92 18.16 -6.24
C SER A 62 -7.77 18.13 -5.24
N ASP A 63 -6.66 17.45 -5.52
CA ASP A 63 -5.38 17.75 -4.83
C ASP A 63 -4.34 18.38 -5.77
N THR A 64 -4.72 18.53 -7.03
CA THR A 64 -3.95 19.20 -8.08
C THR A 64 -4.37 20.66 -8.26
N LYS A 65 -5.61 21.09 -8.06
CA LYS A 65 -6.02 22.48 -8.42
C LYS A 65 -5.31 23.60 -7.64
N THR A 66 -4.93 23.39 -6.38
CA THR A 66 -4.12 24.35 -5.61
C THR A 66 -2.62 24.22 -5.88
N ARG A 67 -2.15 23.05 -6.33
CA ARG A 67 -0.74 22.82 -6.72
C ARG A 67 -0.45 23.21 -8.18
N ASP A 68 -1.38 22.95 -9.09
CA ASP A 68 -1.26 23.17 -10.53
C ASP A 68 -1.31 24.64 -10.90
N LYS A 69 -2.09 25.46 -10.16
CA LYS A 69 -2.05 26.91 -10.33
C LYS A 69 -0.70 27.53 -9.95
N ARG A 70 0.13 26.84 -9.15
CA ARG A 70 1.55 27.21 -8.90
C ARG A 70 2.53 26.56 -9.88
N ARG A 71 2.14 25.54 -10.63
CA ARG A 71 3.04 24.76 -11.51
C ARG A 71 3.01 25.23 -12.96
N LYS A 72 1.88 25.77 -13.44
CA LYS A 72 1.73 26.19 -14.85
C LYS A 72 2.61 27.38 -15.27
N THR A 73 3.42 27.94 -14.38
CA THR A 73 4.37 29.03 -14.67
C THR A 73 5.84 28.58 -14.72
N ASN A 74 6.18 27.31 -14.46
CA ASN A 74 7.57 26.88 -14.29
C ASN A 74 8.14 25.96 -15.39
N ASP A 75 7.41 25.72 -16.50
CA ASP A 75 8.02 25.13 -17.71
C ASP A 75 9.06 26.06 -18.37
N GLN A 76 9.22 27.28 -17.84
CA GLN A 76 10.25 28.23 -18.25
C GLN A 76 11.62 27.79 -17.72
N GLN A 77 12.27 26.91 -18.47
CA GLN A 77 13.72 26.64 -18.47
C GLN A 77 14.31 26.28 -17.08
N LEU A 78 14.75 25.03 -16.90
CA LEU A 78 15.54 24.58 -15.74
C LEU A 78 16.90 25.29 -15.66
N LYS A 79 16.87 26.59 -15.39
CA LYS A 79 18.00 27.47 -15.15
C LYS A 79 18.02 27.81 -13.67
N ILE A 80 19.23 28.07 -13.18
CA ILE A 80 19.43 28.58 -11.83
C ILE A 80 18.86 30.01 -11.80
N LYS A 81 17.99 30.30 -10.84
CA LYS A 81 17.45 31.66 -10.67
C LYS A 81 18.53 32.56 -10.06
N SER A 82 18.51 33.85 -10.36
CA SER A 82 19.42 34.80 -9.72
C SER A 82 19.26 34.76 -8.20
N GLY A 83 20.37 34.62 -7.48
CA GLY A 83 20.38 34.51 -6.01
C GLY A 83 19.97 33.14 -5.45
N GLU A 84 19.71 32.14 -6.29
CA GLU A 84 19.43 30.78 -5.83
C GLU A 84 20.72 29.97 -5.65
N SER A 85 20.86 29.30 -4.50
CA SER A 85 21.93 28.31 -4.31
C SER A 85 21.74 27.07 -5.20
N ILE A 86 22.82 26.45 -5.63
CA ILE A 86 22.79 25.24 -6.47
C ILE A 86 21.94 24.10 -5.87
N GLN A 87 21.92 23.97 -4.54
CA GLN A 87 21.11 22.96 -3.84
C GLN A 87 19.61 23.20 -3.97
N HIS A 88 19.19 24.47 -3.94
CA HIS A 88 17.78 24.83 -4.10
C HIS A 88 17.31 24.58 -5.53
N PHE A 89 18.20 24.82 -6.51
CA PHE A 89 17.97 24.46 -7.90
C PHE A 89 17.74 22.95 -8.04
N TYR A 90 18.62 22.11 -7.48
CA TYR A 90 18.43 20.65 -7.51
C TYR A 90 17.13 20.22 -6.84
N ARG A 91 16.78 20.80 -5.69
CA ARG A 91 15.52 20.48 -5.01
C ARG A 91 14.30 20.83 -5.86
N ARG A 92 14.32 21.96 -6.56
CA ARG A 92 13.24 22.34 -7.49
C ARG A 92 13.16 21.37 -8.67
N VAL A 93 14.29 21.05 -9.28
CA VAL A 93 14.37 20.08 -10.41
C VAL A 93 13.79 18.75 -9.97
N GLU A 94 14.18 18.25 -8.80
CA GLU A 94 13.61 17.02 -8.23
C GLU A 94 12.10 17.15 -8.02
N ASP A 95 11.63 18.22 -7.40
CA ASP A 95 10.21 18.40 -7.09
C ASP A 95 9.32 18.46 -8.33
N ASP A 96 9.84 18.98 -9.43
CA ASP A 96 9.17 19.01 -10.74
C ASP A 96 9.11 17.60 -11.35
N MET A 97 10.26 16.92 -11.43
CA MET A 97 10.38 15.56 -11.96
C MET A 97 9.72 14.48 -11.08
N ARG A 98 9.54 14.73 -9.78
CA ARG A 98 8.93 13.80 -8.82
C ARG A 98 7.55 13.32 -9.27
N SER A 99 6.77 14.19 -9.92
CA SER A 99 5.43 13.85 -10.38
C SER A 99 5.47 12.83 -11.53
N VAL A 100 6.32 13.08 -12.53
CA VAL A 100 6.54 12.21 -13.69
C VAL A 100 7.11 10.86 -13.27
N VAL A 101 8.09 10.85 -12.36
CA VAL A 101 8.66 9.60 -11.84
C VAL A 101 7.59 8.81 -11.06
N ARG A 102 6.77 9.50 -10.24
CA ARG A 102 5.70 8.84 -9.49
C ARG A 102 4.65 8.23 -10.41
N THR A 103 4.23 8.94 -11.46
CA THR A 103 3.25 8.40 -12.42
C THR A 103 3.82 7.22 -13.19
N ALA A 104 5.07 7.30 -13.66
CA ALA A 104 5.75 6.20 -14.34
C ALA A 104 5.87 4.94 -13.46
N VAL A 105 6.19 5.10 -12.17
CA VAL A 105 6.25 3.98 -11.21
C VAL A 105 4.87 3.38 -10.93
N GLN A 106 3.81 4.21 -10.91
CA GLN A 106 2.45 3.72 -10.73
C GLN A 106 1.95 2.95 -11.96
N THR A 107 2.24 3.46 -13.17
CA THR A 107 1.86 2.80 -14.41
C THR A 107 2.62 1.49 -14.60
N SER A 108 3.92 1.44 -14.31
CA SER A 108 4.71 0.19 -14.39
C SER A 108 4.17 -0.87 -13.43
N LYS A 109 3.89 -0.52 -12.17
CA LYS A 109 3.27 -1.42 -11.20
C LYS A 109 1.89 -1.92 -11.64
N ALA A 110 1.10 -1.08 -12.31
CA ALA A 110 -0.20 -1.51 -12.85
C ALA A 110 -0.03 -2.53 -13.99
N VAL A 111 0.96 -2.33 -14.87
CA VAL A 111 1.30 -3.29 -15.93
C VAL A 111 1.79 -4.62 -15.34
N GLU A 112 2.70 -4.58 -14.36
CA GLU A 112 3.18 -5.77 -13.66
C GLU A 112 2.03 -6.58 -13.03
N ARG A 113 1.07 -5.92 -12.39
CA ARG A 113 -0.11 -6.59 -11.83
C ARG A 113 -0.98 -7.22 -12.91
N LYS A 114 -1.20 -6.52 -14.03
CA LYS A 114 -1.98 -7.07 -15.16
C LYS A 114 -1.29 -8.29 -15.76
N ALA A 115 0.03 -8.23 -15.98
CA ALA A 115 0.81 -9.37 -16.48
C ALA A 115 0.74 -10.57 -15.52
N ARG A 116 0.93 -10.33 -14.20
CA ARG A 116 0.83 -11.38 -13.18
C ARG A 116 -0.56 -12.01 -13.12
N ASN A 117 -1.63 -11.21 -13.23
CA ASN A 117 -2.99 -11.71 -13.23
C ASN A 117 -3.29 -12.52 -14.51
N ALA A 118 -2.85 -12.05 -15.67
CA ALA A 118 -2.98 -12.78 -16.94
C ALA A 118 -2.22 -14.12 -16.92
N GLU A 119 -1.03 -14.18 -16.33
CA GLU A 119 -0.29 -15.43 -16.16
C GLU A 119 -1.02 -16.42 -15.24
N LEU A 120 -1.61 -15.94 -14.14
CA LEU A 120 -2.42 -16.76 -13.23
C LEU A 120 -3.69 -17.27 -13.90
N GLU A 121 -4.35 -16.46 -14.74
CA GLU A 121 -5.52 -16.87 -15.51
C GLU A 121 -5.16 -17.91 -16.59
N ALA A 122 -4.04 -17.73 -17.29
CA ALA A 122 -3.55 -18.71 -18.27
C ALA A 122 -3.22 -20.06 -17.62
N LYS A 123 -2.61 -20.06 -16.42
CA LYS A 123 -2.34 -21.28 -15.64
C LYS A 123 -3.64 -21.98 -15.22
N ARG A 124 -4.65 -21.22 -14.77
CA ARG A 124 -5.97 -21.76 -14.40
C ARG A 124 -6.73 -22.34 -15.60
N GLY A 125 -6.64 -21.72 -16.77
CA GLY A 125 -7.24 -22.24 -18.01
C GLY A 125 -6.63 -23.56 -18.47
N ASN A 126 -5.30 -23.71 -18.35
CA ASN A 126 -4.60 -24.94 -18.71
C ASN A 126 -4.85 -26.10 -17.73
N GLU A 127 -5.05 -25.81 -16.43
CA GLU A 127 -5.43 -26.82 -15.44
C GLU A 127 -6.88 -27.30 -15.64
N ALA A 128 -7.80 -26.42 -16.04
CA ALA A 128 -9.18 -26.78 -16.35
C ALA A 128 -9.30 -27.68 -17.60
N GLN A 129 -8.44 -27.50 -18.61
CA GLN A 129 -8.42 -28.35 -19.81
C GLN A 129 -7.72 -29.71 -19.61
N LYS A 130 -6.83 -29.85 -18.62
CA LYS A 130 -6.21 -31.14 -18.26
C LYS A 130 -7.06 -32.03 -17.35
N GLY A 131 -8.23 -31.55 -16.90
CA GLY A 131 -9.10 -32.27 -15.97
C GLY A 131 -10.08 -33.30 -16.56
N ILE A 132 -10.14 -33.49 -17.89
CA ILE A 132 -11.15 -34.37 -18.52
C ILE A 132 -10.62 -35.76 -18.92
N GLY A 133 -9.31 -36.02 -18.87
CA GLY A 133 -8.82 -37.36 -19.20
C GLY A 133 -7.44 -37.65 -18.62
N SER A 134 -7.41 -38.44 -17.54
CA SER A 134 -6.29 -39.32 -17.14
C SER A 134 -6.40 -39.70 -15.66
N GLN A 135 -7.37 -40.54 -15.31
CA GLN A 135 -7.18 -41.46 -14.19
C GLN A 135 -6.56 -42.75 -14.76
N THR A 136 -5.25 -42.92 -14.58
CA THR A 136 -4.53 -44.20 -14.37
C THR A 136 -3.04 -44.00 -14.62
N SER A 137 -2.25 -43.94 -13.55
CA SER A 137 -1.11 -44.85 -13.33
C SER A 137 -0.21 -44.30 -12.22
N LYS A 138 -0.01 -45.17 -11.23
CA LYS A 138 0.98 -45.05 -10.17
C LYS A 138 2.38 -45.15 -10.79
N SER A 139 3.28 -44.25 -10.43
CA SER A 139 4.68 -44.62 -10.18
C SER A 139 5.34 -43.66 -9.19
N LYS A 140 5.97 -44.29 -8.20
CA LYS A 140 6.82 -43.71 -7.15
C LYS A 140 8.09 -43.15 -7.77
N ALA A 141 8.48 -41.92 -7.41
CA ALA A 141 9.88 -41.49 -7.39
C ALA A 141 10.08 -40.28 -6.45
N ASN A 142 10.59 -40.57 -5.25
CA ASN A 142 11.57 -39.84 -4.47
C ASN A 142 11.81 -38.33 -4.75
N LYS A 143 11.49 -37.43 -3.79
CA LYS A 143 12.30 -36.22 -3.47
C LYS A 143 11.83 -35.48 -2.20
N GLU A 144 12.84 -34.99 -1.48
CA GLU A 144 12.92 -34.19 -0.25
C GLU A 144 11.97 -32.98 -0.11
N PRO A 145 11.76 -32.46 1.12
CA PRO A 145 10.70 -31.51 1.42
C PRO A 145 11.14 -30.06 1.15
N ARG A 146 10.36 -29.33 0.34
CA ARG A 146 10.53 -27.88 0.17
C ARG A 146 9.20 -27.11 0.32
N ALA A 147 9.12 -26.42 1.45
CA ALA A 147 8.58 -25.10 1.71
C ALA A 147 7.50 -24.54 0.76
N GLN A 148 6.29 -24.37 1.31
CA GLN A 148 5.23 -23.53 0.75
C GLN A 148 5.45 -22.04 1.07
N PRO A 149 5.09 -21.11 0.16
CA PRO A 149 5.02 -19.67 0.41
C PRO A 149 3.71 -19.24 1.10
N PRO A 150 3.70 -18.14 1.90
CA PRO A 150 2.52 -17.70 2.65
C PRO A 150 1.48 -16.94 1.79
N PRO A 151 0.17 -17.09 2.06
CA PRO A 151 -0.90 -16.29 1.43
C PRO A 151 -1.13 -14.92 2.11
N PRO A 152 -1.64 -13.91 1.39
CA PRO A 152 -1.89 -12.54 1.88
C PRO A 152 -3.24 -12.38 2.63
N PRO A 153 -3.38 -11.40 3.55
CA PRO A 153 -4.62 -11.18 4.30
C PRO A 153 -5.52 -10.10 3.67
N SER A 154 -6.84 -10.30 3.67
CA SER A 154 -7.78 -9.21 3.95
C SER A 154 -9.16 -9.72 4.37
N ASP A 155 -9.73 -8.98 5.31
CA ASP A 155 -10.96 -9.16 6.07
C ASP A 155 -12.25 -9.35 5.25
N ALA A 156 -13.12 -10.26 5.70
CA ALA A 156 -14.44 -9.88 6.21
C ALA A 156 -15.18 -11.09 6.82
N ARG A 157 -15.41 -11.01 8.14
CA ARG A 157 -16.62 -11.40 8.89
C ARG A 157 -17.38 -12.65 8.44
N LYS A 158 -17.41 -13.67 9.31
CA LYS A 158 -18.62 -14.48 9.58
C LYS A 158 -18.57 -15.08 10.98
N ASP A 159 -19.69 -14.94 11.67
CA ASP A 159 -20.04 -15.43 13.00
C ASP A 159 -20.09 -16.98 13.09
N PRO A 160 -20.23 -17.56 14.30
CA PRO A 160 -19.48 -18.74 14.73
C PRO A 160 -20.28 -20.05 14.78
N LYS A 161 -19.55 -21.11 15.22
CA LYS A 161 -19.98 -22.44 15.75
C LYS A 161 -19.72 -23.57 14.72
N THR A 162 -19.09 -24.70 15.04
CA THR A 162 -18.91 -25.36 16.34
C THR A 162 -18.00 -26.60 16.21
N TYR A 163 -17.37 -26.95 17.34
CA TYR A 163 -17.04 -28.30 17.84
C TYR A 163 -15.80 -29.09 17.35
N LYS A 164 -14.96 -29.37 18.36
CA LYS A 164 -14.06 -30.53 18.57
C LYS A 164 -12.76 -30.53 17.76
N ASP A 165 -11.60 -30.91 18.26
CA ASP A 165 -11.05 -31.19 19.59
C ASP A 165 -9.53 -31.27 19.37
N VAL A 166 -8.77 -31.21 20.47
CA VAL A 166 -7.39 -31.73 20.62
C VAL A 166 -6.22 -30.81 20.18
N GLU A 167 -5.48 -30.36 21.21
CA GLU A 167 -4.05 -30.03 21.20
C GLU A 167 -3.55 -28.81 20.40
N ARG A 168 -3.84 -27.61 20.91
CA ARG A 168 -2.86 -26.51 20.82
C ARG A 168 -2.71 -25.83 22.19
N PRO A 169 -1.51 -25.78 22.79
CA PRO A 169 -1.29 -24.94 23.96
C PRO A 169 -1.58 -23.49 23.57
N LYS A 170 -2.48 -22.86 24.32
CA LYS A 170 -2.76 -21.42 24.22
C LYS A 170 -1.53 -20.69 24.75
N GLU A 171 -0.73 -20.11 23.87
CA GLU A 171 0.48 -19.31 24.16
C GLU A 171 0.21 -18.00 24.92
N PHE A 172 -0.98 -17.83 25.50
CA PHE A 172 -1.23 -16.86 26.56
C PHE A 172 -1.87 -17.59 27.73
N ALA A 173 -1.10 -18.48 28.36
CA ALA A 173 -1.26 -18.72 29.78
C ALA A 173 -1.05 -17.37 30.46
N ALA A 174 -2.16 -16.66 30.72
CA ALA A 174 -2.15 -15.48 31.56
C ALA A 174 -1.46 -15.89 32.86
N LEU A 175 -0.29 -15.30 33.14
CA LEU A 175 0.39 -15.47 34.41
C LEU A 175 -0.56 -14.91 35.47
N SER A 176 -1.36 -15.80 36.04
CA SER A 176 -2.29 -15.50 37.11
C SER A 176 -1.48 -15.23 38.38
N THR A 177 -0.98 -14.00 38.53
CA THR A 177 -0.38 -13.54 39.78
C THR A 177 -1.34 -12.53 40.38
N SER A 178 -2.17 -12.98 41.33
CA SER A 178 -3.23 -12.21 41.97
C SER A 178 -2.75 -11.19 43.02
N ALA A 179 -1.47 -10.79 43.00
CA ALA A 179 -0.92 -9.82 43.96
C ALA A 179 -0.08 -8.75 43.23
N PRO A 180 -0.23 -7.46 43.57
CA PRO A 180 0.55 -6.39 42.96
C PRO A 180 2.03 -6.48 43.38
N ARG A 181 2.92 -6.73 42.40
CA ARG A 181 4.36 -6.79 42.63
C ARG A 181 4.91 -5.39 42.92
N ARG A 182 5.75 -5.26 43.96
CA ARG A 182 6.40 -4.00 44.33
C ARG A 182 7.50 -3.68 43.32
N LEU A 183 7.69 -2.39 43.00
CA LEU A 183 8.63 -1.89 41.98
C LEU A 183 10.09 -2.36 42.18
N ASN A 184 10.47 -2.69 43.42
CA ASN A 184 11.83 -3.15 43.76
C ASN A 184 12.06 -4.66 43.52
N ASP A 185 10.99 -5.45 43.29
CA ASP A 185 11.10 -6.87 42.91
C ASP A 185 11.32 -7.05 41.39
N ILE A 186 11.37 -5.94 40.64
CA ILE A 186 11.69 -5.89 39.21
C ILE A 186 13.17 -5.52 39.03
N ALA A 187 14.04 -6.01 39.91
CA ALA A 187 15.46 -6.12 39.59
C ALA A 187 15.63 -7.29 38.60
N GLN A 188 15.15 -7.10 37.36
CA GLN A 188 15.42 -8.03 36.28
C GLN A 188 16.90 -7.90 35.93
N ALA A 189 17.71 -8.88 36.30
CA ALA A 189 18.99 -9.09 35.64
C ALA A 189 18.73 -9.11 34.13
N PRO A 190 19.57 -8.43 33.31
CA PRO A 190 19.36 -8.38 31.87
C PRO A 190 19.22 -9.81 31.33
N PRO A 191 18.18 -10.10 30.52
CA PRO A 191 17.92 -11.46 30.08
C PRO A 191 19.13 -11.99 29.31
N GLU A 192 19.67 -13.12 29.76
CA GLU A 192 20.78 -13.79 29.06
C GLU A 192 20.28 -14.37 27.74
N LEU A 193 20.67 -13.73 26.63
CA LEU A 193 20.40 -14.21 25.28
C LEU A 193 21.23 -15.47 24.99
N LYS A 194 20.69 -16.65 25.30
CA LYS A 194 21.24 -17.92 24.83
C LYS A 194 21.28 -17.88 23.30
N LYS A 195 22.50 -18.00 22.75
CA LYS A 195 22.82 -17.83 21.32
C LYS A 195 21.86 -18.62 20.44
N ALA A 196 21.09 -17.91 19.62
CA ALA A 196 20.26 -18.49 18.56
C ALA A 196 21.13 -19.34 17.60
N PRO A 197 20.58 -20.42 17.02
CA PRO A 197 21.33 -21.31 16.13
C PRO A 197 21.95 -20.53 14.96
N ARG A 198 23.26 -20.72 14.83
CA ARG A 198 24.19 -19.99 13.99
C ARG A 198 23.97 -20.27 12.50
N ILE A 199 22.89 -19.74 11.90
CA ILE A 199 22.67 -19.83 10.43
C ILE A 199 22.58 -18.45 9.76
N THR A 200 22.46 -17.34 10.50
CA THR A 200 22.40 -15.98 9.92
C THR A 200 23.60 -15.10 10.26
N ALA A 201 24.63 -15.64 10.92
CA ALA A 201 25.87 -14.92 11.22
C ALA A 201 26.88 -14.97 10.05
N ARG A 202 26.48 -14.55 8.84
CA ARG A 202 27.40 -14.16 7.74
C ARG A 202 26.74 -13.12 6.84
N LEU A 203 26.37 -11.96 7.39
CA LEU A 203 26.19 -10.72 6.60
C LEU A 203 27.47 -9.89 6.70
N GLY A 204 28.56 -10.52 6.25
CA GLY A 204 29.91 -9.98 6.19
C GLY A 204 30.68 -10.76 5.15
N ALA A 205 30.23 -10.69 3.89
CA ALA A 205 30.95 -11.18 2.73
C ALA A 205 30.36 -10.52 1.48
N VAL A 206 30.92 -9.36 1.15
CA VAL A 206 30.89 -8.79 -0.19
C VAL A 206 31.58 -9.81 -1.10
N GLY A 207 30.88 -10.28 -2.14
CA GLY A 207 31.42 -11.19 -3.15
C GLY A 207 30.94 -12.65 -3.01
N ARG A 208 30.46 -13.22 -4.13
CA ARG A 208 30.00 -14.63 -4.33
C ARG A 208 28.50 -14.95 -4.18
N ARG A 209 27.61 -14.09 -4.69
CA ARG A 209 26.27 -14.49 -5.17
C ARG A 209 25.98 -14.03 -6.60
N GLU A 210 27.01 -13.95 -7.45
CA GLU A 210 26.91 -13.45 -8.85
C GLU A 210 26.15 -14.39 -9.80
N GLY A 211 25.70 -15.57 -9.36
CA GLY A 211 25.08 -16.57 -10.24
C GLY A 211 23.56 -16.68 -10.16
N ILE A 212 22.88 -16.03 -9.21
CA ILE A 212 21.43 -16.19 -9.02
C ILE A 212 20.73 -14.87 -9.30
N LEU A 213 20.62 -14.53 -10.59
CA LEU A 213 19.74 -13.45 -11.04
C LEU A 213 18.28 -13.88 -10.78
N SER A 214 17.49 -12.97 -10.19
CA SER A 214 16.04 -13.17 -10.06
C SER A 214 15.43 -13.46 -11.44
N MET A 215 14.43 -14.35 -11.53
CA MET A 215 13.77 -14.68 -12.81
C MET A 215 13.26 -13.44 -13.55
N VAL A 216 12.82 -12.41 -12.81
CA VAL A 216 12.39 -11.12 -13.36
C VAL A 216 13.56 -10.33 -13.97
N GLN A 217 14.73 -10.38 -13.34
CA GLN A 217 15.94 -9.74 -13.85
C GLN A 217 16.46 -10.47 -15.09
N LYS A 218 16.38 -11.80 -15.10
CA LYS A 218 16.73 -12.63 -16.26
C LYS A 218 15.86 -12.30 -17.48
N SER A 219 14.53 -12.17 -17.31
CA SER A 219 13.64 -11.80 -18.42
C SER A 219 13.90 -10.38 -18.94
N MET A 220 14.25 -9.42 -18.08
CA MET A 220 14.63 -8.07 -18.53
C MET A 220 15.91 -8.10 -19.37
N MET A 221 16.93 -8.84 -18.92
CA MET A 221 18.17 -8.99 -19.68
C MET A 221 17.97 -9.74 -21.01
N GLU A 222 17.06 -10.71 -21.06
CA GLU A 222 16.70 -11.41 -22.30
C GLU A 222 16.03 -10.47 -23.31
N GLN A 223 15.12 -9.59 -22.87
CA GLN A 223 14.52 -8.56 -23.74
C GLN A 223 15.55 -7.56 -24.28
N GLU A 224 16.49 -7.12 -23.42
CA GLU A 224 17.58 -6.25 -23.85
C GLU A 224 18.51 -6.94 -24.85
N ARG A 225 18.79 -8.24 -24.63
CA ARG A 225 19.57 -9.07 -25.55
C ARG A 225 18.88 -9.20 -26.91
N GLU A 226 17.57 -9.44 -26.95
CA GLU A 226 16.82 -9.51 -28.20
C GLU A 226 16.85 -8.19 -28.97
N LYS A 227 16.67 -7.06 -28.29
CA LYS A 227 16.78 -5.72 -28.89
C LYS A 227 18.17 -5.47 -29.48
N ALA A 228 19.23 -5.84 -28.76
CA ALA A 228 20.60 -5.69 -29.24
C ALA A 228 20.87 -6.56 -30.48
N ILE A 229 20.37 -7.80 -30.49
CA ILE A 229 20.49 -8.70 -31.65
C ILE A 229 19.72 -8.13 -32.85
N ALA A 230 18.49 -7.63 -32.65
CA ALA A 230 17.70 -7.05 -33.72
C ALA A 230 18.39 -5.81 -34.32
N HIS A 231 18.92 -4.92 -33.47
CA HIS A 231 19.68 -3.76 -33.92
C HIS A 231 20.94 -4.16 -34.69
N TYR A 232 21.68 -5.16 -34.20
CA TYR A 232 22.86 -5.67 -34.89
C TYR A 232 22.52 -6.31 -36.24
N ARG A 233 21.40 -7.04 -36.35
CA ARG A 233 20.91 -7.59 -37.61
C ARG A 233 20.56 -6.49 -38.61
N MET A 234 19.92 -5.42 -38.16
CA MET A 234 19.63 -4.27 -39.02
C MET A 234 20.93 -3.62 -39.52
N LEU A 235 21.87 -3.33 -38.63
CA LEU A 235 23.18 -2.76 -39.01
C LEU A 235 23.97 -3.67 -39.96
N LYS A 236 23.87 -4.99 -39.80
CA LYS A 236 24.52 -5.94 -40.69
C LYS A 236 23.85 -5.97 -42.07
N ALA A 237 22.52 -5.92 -42.11
CA ALA A 237 21.77 -5.85 -43.37
C ALA A 237 22.07 -4.56 -44.13
N THR A 238 22.12 -3.40 -43.45
CA THR A 238 22.49 -2.13 -44.10
C THR A 238 23.91 -2.18 -44.64
N ARG A 239 24.87 -2.75 -43.88
CA ARG A 239 26.26 -2.91 -44.35
C ARG A 239 26.39 -3.80 -45.59
N LEU A 240 25.59 -4.86 -45.69
CA LEU A 240 25.57 -5.71 -46.88
C LEU A 240 24.96 -4.99 -48.08
N GLN A 241 23.83 -4.29 -47.89
CA GLN A 241 23.21 -3.48 -48.95
C GLN A 241 24.16 -2.39 -49.47
N THR A 242 24.91 -1.73 -48.59
CA THR A 242 25.91 -0.73 -48.99
C THR A 242 27.16 -1.31 -49.64
N ALA A 243 27.40 -2.61 -49.51
CA ALA A 243 28.56 -3.28 -50.13
C ALA A 243 28.21 -3.92 -51.49
N GLU A 244 26.93 -4.13 -51.78
CA GLU A 244 26.42 -4.70 -53.04
C GLU A 244 26.01 -3.64 -54.09
N GLY A 245 26.03 -2.35 -53.74
CA GLY A 245 25.78 -1.22 -54.65
C GLY A 245 27.02 -0.36 -54.84
#